data_AF-A0A183U4R9-F1
#
_entry.id   AF-A0A183U4R9-F1
#
_cell.length_a   1.000
_cell.length_b   1.000
_cell.length_c   1.000
_cell.angle_alpha   90.00
_cell.angle_beta   90.00
_cell.angle_gamma   90.00
#
_symmetry.space_group_name_H-M   'P 1'
#
loop_
_entity.id
_entity.type
_entity.pdbx_description
1 polymer ?
#
loop_
_entity_poly.entity_id
_entity_poly.type
_entity_poly.pdbx_seq_one_letter_code
_entity_poly.pdbx_strand_id
1 'polypeptide(L)'
;MAADMANELRTENVAIVSLWPGAVRTELFKKVVDSGKYDNSNDPQVRKMRKFLEEGESTEFAGKAVVTLAKDTNIMKKSGRVLIAADLGLDYKFTDIDGEFFFGRQPPSLRSAKALLDIGGYSKIGDYLPNWLRIPGWLMTALTSRL
;
A
#
# COMPACT_ATOMS: atom_id res chain seq x y z
N MET A 1 -18.86 3.79 5.43
CA MET A 1 -19.22 2.42 4.96
C MET A 1 -18.57 1.33 5.81
N ALA A 2 -17.29 0.97 5.60
CA ALA A 2 -16.69 -0.15 6.34
C ALA A 2 -16.68 0.06 7.87
N ALA A 3 -16.45 1.30 8.33
CA ALA A 3 -16.50 1.65 9.75
C ALA A 3 -17.91 1.52 10.36
N ASP A 4 -18.94 1.97 9.64
CA ASP A 4 -20.33 1.95 10.12
C ASP A 4 -20.86 0.51 10.19
N MET A 5 -20.63 -0.28 9.14
CA MET A 5 -21.01 -1.70 9.09
C MET A 5 -20.26 -2.52 10.15
N ALA A 6 -18.98 -2.20 10.41
CA ALA A 6 -18.21 -2.85 11.46
C ALA A 6 -18.78 -2.59 12.86
N ASN A 7 -19.40 -1.43 13.08
CA ASN A 7 -20.05 -1.11 14.35
C ASN A 7 -21.36 -1.89 14.51
N GLU A 8 -22.19 -1.93 13.47
CA GLU A 8 -23.47 -2.64 13.47
C GLU A 8 -23.30 -4.16 13.60
N LEU A 9 -22.39 -4.76 12.85
CA LEU A 9 -22.20 -6.22 12.82
C LEU A 9 -21.26 -6.75 13.91
N ARG A 10 -20.83 -5.88 14.85
CA ARG A 10 -19.90 -6.25 15.92
C ARG A 10 -20.50 -7.28 16.88
N THR A 11 -21.80 -7.17 17.16
CA THR A 11 -22.55 -8.11 18.03
C THR A 11 -22.64 -9.51 17.43
N GLU A 12 -22.73 -9.59 16.11
CA GLU A 12 -22.75 -10.84 15.33
C GLU A 12 -21.36 -11.43 15.09
N ASN A 13 -20.31 -10.81 15.66
CA ASN A 13 -18.92 -11.23 15.50
C ASN A 13 -18.47 -11.29 14.03
N VAL A 14 -18.97 -10.38 13.18
CA VAL A 14 -18.56 -10.26 11.78
C VAL A 14 -17.53 -9.14 11.64
N ALA A 15 -16.36 -9.47 11.09
CA ALA A 15 -15.30 -8.51 10.84
C ALA A 15 -15.50 -7.83 9.47
N ILE A 16 -15.54 -6.50 9.47
CA ILE A 16 -15.61 -5.69 8.25
C ILE A 16 -14.34 -4.86 8.14
N VAL A 17 -13.63 -4.95 7.02
CA VAL A 17 -12.38 -4.21 6.79
C VAL A 17 -12.40 -3.62 5.40
N SER A 18 -11.75 -2.46 5.24
CA SER A 18 -11.49 -1.88 3.92
C SER A 18 -10.04 -2.15 3.55
N LEU A 19 -9.82 -2.94 2.50
CA LEU A 19 -8.47 -3.20 1.99
C LEU A 19 -8.08 -2.11 0.99
N TRP A 20 -6.91 -1.52 1.17
CA TRP A 20 -6.31 -0.55 0.26
C TRP A 20 -5.03 -1.12 -0.37
N PRO A 21 -5.11 -1.63 -1.59
CA PRO A 21 -3.97 -2.01 -2.43
C PRO A 21 -3.09 -0.79 -2.78
N GLY A 22 -1.79 -1.01 -2.95
CA GLY A 22 -0.87 -0.01 -3.51
C GLY A 22 -1.05 0.19 -5.02
N ALA A 23 0.00 0.64 -5.71
CA ALA A 23 0.01 0.63 -7.17
C ALA A 23 0.04 -0.82 -7.67
N VAL A 24 -1.07 -1.32 -8.21
CA VAL A 24 -1.18 -2.70 -8.69
C VAL A 24 -0.79 -2.78 -10.16
N ARG A 25 0.05 -3.74 -10.53
CA ARG A 25 0.48 -3.99 -11.91
C ARG A 25 -0.60 -4.73 -12.72
N THR A 26 -1.65 -4.01 -13.10
CA THR A 26 -2.70 -4.54 -13.97
C THR A 26 -2.32 -4.48 -15.45
N GLU A 27 -3.05 -5.19 -16.30
CA GLU A 27 -2.85 -5.23 -17.74
C GLU A 27 -3.04 -3.84 -18.38
N LEU A 28 -3.89 -3.00 -17.80
CA LEU A 28 -4.07 -1.61 -18.22
C LEU A 28 -2.81 -0.79 -17.92
N PHE A 29 -2.21 -0.97 -16.75
CA PHE A 29 -0.97 -0.28 -16.41
C PHE A 29 0.19 -0.71 -17.30
N LYS A 30 0.28 -2.02 -17.59
CA LYS A 30 1.29 -2.54 -18.52
C LYS A 30 1.15 -1.91 -19.91
N LYS A 31 -0.07 -1.84 -20.47
CA LYS A 31 -0.33 -1.16 -21.74
C LYS A 31 0.05 0.32 -21.73
N VAL A 32 -0.18 1.01 -20.61
CA VAL A 32 0.16 2.42 -20.47
C VAL A 32 1.68 2.62 -20.45
N VAL A 33 2.42 1.79 -19.72
CA VAL A 33 3.89 1.81 -19.69
C VAL A 33 4.46 1.46 -21.07
N ASP A 34 3.97 0.38 -21.69
CA ASP A 34 4.43 -0.11 -23.00
C ASP A 34 4.08 0.85 -24.15
N SER A 35 3.07 1.72 -23.99
CA SER A 35 2.67 2.67 -25.03
C SER A 35 3.65 3.82 -25.26
N GLY A 36 4.73 3.93 -24.46
CA GLY A 36 5.75 4.97 -24.59
C GLY A 36 5.24 6.39 -24.32
N LYS A 37 3.97 6.56 -23.90
CA LYS A 37 3.36 7.87 -23.58
C LYS A 37 4.13 8.66 -22.52
N TYR A 38 4.93 7.97 -21.71
CA TYR A 38 5.75 8.56 -20.66
C TYR A 38 7.25 8.63 -20.99
N ASP A 39 7.72 8.01 -22.09
CA ASP A 39 9.15 7.94 -22.44
C ASP A 39 9.73 9.29 -22.91
N ASN A 40 8.93 10.11 -23.58
CA ASN A 40 9.38 11.40 -24.13
C ASN A 40 9.25 12.59 -23.16
N SER A 41 8.99 12.33 -21.89
CA SER A 41 8.80 13.40 -20.90
C SER A 41 10.07 13.65 -20.08
N ASN A 42 10.66 14.84 -20.26
CA ASN A 42 11.76 15.31 -19.40
C ASN A 42 11.30 15.69 -17.98
N ASP A 43 10.00 15.61 -17.70
CA ASP A 43 9.40 15.94 -16.42
C ASP A 43 9.80 14.90 -15.33
N PRO A 44 10.47 15.34 -14.25
CA PRO A 44 10.80 14.48 -13.12
C PRO A 44 9.60 13.75 -12.49
N GLN A 45 8.41 14.34 -12.53
CA GLN A 45 7.20 13.75 -11.93
C GLN A 45 6.73 12.53 -12.72
N VAL A 46 6.83 12.59 -14.05
CA VAL A 46 6.41 11.49 -14.93
C VAL A 46 7.36 10.31 -14.81
N ARG A 47 8.68 10.55 -14.72
CA ARG A 47 9.67 9.49 -14.45
C ARG A 47 9.44 8.81 -13.10
N LYS A 48 9.10 9.57 -12.06
CA LYS A 48 8.75 9.03 -10.74
C LYS A 48 7.48 8.20 -10.78
N MET A 49 6.44 8.67 -11.46
CA MET A 49 5.20 7.91 -11.65
C MET A 49 5.48 6.58 -12.36
N ARG A 50 6.28 6.59 -13.42
CA ARG A 50 6.70 5.37 -14.14
C ARG A 50 7.39 4.37 -13.19
N LYS A 51 8.37 4.84 -12.41
CA LYS A 51 9.07 4.01 -11.42
C LYS A 51 8.11 3.45 -10.36
N PHE A 52 7.17 4.25 -9.87
CA PHE A 52 6.16 3.81 -8.91
C PHE A 52 5.23 2.72 -9.48
N LEU A 53 4.94 2.77 -10.78
CA LEU A 53 4.15 1.76 -11.48
C LEU A 53 4.95 0.48 -11.76
N GLU A 54 6.22 0.60 -12.16
CA GLU A 54 7.12 -0.55 -12.34
C GLU A 54 7.40 -1.27 -11.01
N GLU A 55 7.48 -0.51 -9.91
CA GLU A 55 7.69 -1.02 -8.56
C GLU A 55 6.41 -1.40 -7.83
N GLY A 56 5.27 -1.36 -8.53
CA GLY A 56 3.96 -1.71 -8.01
C GLY A 56 3.84 -3.16 -7.54
N GLU A 57 2.83 -3.43 -6.72
CA GLU A 57 2.48 -4.77 -6.26
C GLU A 57 1.83 -5.61 -7.36
N SER A 58 2.03 -6.93 -7.32
CA SER A 58 1.28 -7.84 -8.17
C SER A 58 -0.18 -7.97 -7.69
N THR A 59 -1.06 -8.44 -8.57
CA THR A 59 -2.48 -8.68 -8.22
C THR A 59 -2.61 -9.79 -7.16
N GLU A 60 -1.71 -10.77 -7.18
CA GLU A 60 -1.62 -11.85 -6.19
C GLU A 60 -1.30 -11.33 -4.78
N PHE A 61 -0.55 -10.24 -4.66
CA PHE A 61 -0.19 -9.67 -3.35
C PHE A 61 -1.43 -9.22 -2.55
N ALA A 62 -2.39 -8.55 -3.22
CA ALA A 62 -3.67 -8.21 -2.61
C ALA A 62 -4.47 -9.47 -2.23
N GLY A 63 -4.42 -10.52 -3.05
CA GLY A 63 -5.01 -11.82 -2.73
C GLY A 63 -4.40 -12.47 -1.49
N LYS A 64 -3.07 -12.43 -1.34
CA LYS A 64 -2.36 -12.90 -0.13
C LYS A 64 -2.80 -12.10 1.11
N ALA A 65 -3.02 -10.79 0.98
CA ALA A 65 -3.54 -9.96 2.06
C ALA A 65 -4.95 -10.41 2.50
N VAL A 66 -5.84 -10.72 1.56
CA VAL A 66 -7.19 -11.23 1.87
C VAL A 66 -7.12 -12.59 2.57
N VAL A 67 -6.31 -13.52 2.06
CA VAL A 67 -6.16 -14.86 2.63
C VAL A 67 -5.58 -14.82 4.04
N THR A 68 -4.60 -13.95 4.28
CA THR A 68 -3.99 -13.79 5.62
C THR A 68 -4.95 -13.18 6.62
N LEU A 69 -5.74 -12.18 6.21
CA LEU A 69 -6.83 -11.64 7.03
C LEU A 69 -7.88 -12.69 7.37
N ALA A 70 -8.31 -13.48 6.38
CA ALA A 70 -9.30 -14.54 6.59
C ALA A 70 -8.82 -15.63 7.57
N LYS A 71 -7.51 -15.85 7.69
CA LYS A 71 -6.89 -16.79 8.63
C LYS A 71 -6.60 -16.18 10.01
N ASP A 72 -6.76 -14.86 10.18
CA ASP A 72 -6.43 -14.19 11.43
C ASP A 72 -7.51 -14.45 12.51
N THR A 73 -7.13 -15.20 13.55
CA THR A 73 -7.99 -15.45 14.72
C THR A 73 -8.36 -14.18 15.49
N ASN A 74 -7.63 -13.09 15.27
CA ASN A 74 -7.82 -11.79 15.91
C ASN A 74 -8.34 -10.71 14.94
N ILE A 75 -8.96 -11.09 13.81
CA ILE A 75 -9.43 -10.15 12.78
C ILE A 75 -10.39 -9.08 13.32
N MET A 76 -11.19 -9.39 14.35
CA MET A 76 -12.10 -8.42 14.99
C MET A 76 -11.40 -7.18 15.57
N LYS A 77 -10.11 -7.27 15.92
CA LYS A 77 -9.30 -6.11 16.35
C LYS A 77 -9.07 -5.11 15.22
N LYS A 78 -9.19 -5.56 13.97
CA LYS A 78 -8.99 -4.78 12.75
C LYS A 78 -10.32 -4.34 12.11
N SER A 79 -11.46 -4.80 12.64
CA SER A 79 -12.80 -4.43 12.14
C SER A 79 -13.00 -2.91 12.19
N GLY A 80 -13.58 -2.37 11.13
CA GLY A 80 -13.86 -0.94 10.92
C GLY A 80 -12.67 -0.11 10.44
N ARG A 81 -11.55 -0.73 10.10
CA ARG A 81 -10.31 -0.03 9.71
C ARG A 81 -10.01 -0.14 8.22
N VAL A 82 -9.25 0.84 7.72
CA VAL A 82 -8.61 0.80 6.41
C VAL A 82 -7.22 0.18 6.55
N LEU A 83 -7.01 -0.95 5.90
CA LEU A 83 -5.79 -1.74 5.97
C LEU A 83 -5.06 -1.63 4.63
N ILE A 84 -3.79 -1.22 4.66
CA ILE A 84 -2.96 -1.15 3.45
C ILE A 84 -2.33 -2.51 3.20
N ALA A 85 -2.41 -3.03 1.98
CA ALA A 85 -1.89 -4.36 1.63
C ALA A 85 -0.39 -4.50 1.96
N ALA A 86 0.42 -3.50 1.61
CA ALA A 86 1.86 -3.45 1.94
C ALA A 86 2.12 -3.47 3.46
N ASP A 87 1.19 -2.93 4.25
CA ASP A 87 1.31 -2.95 5.71
C ASP A 87 1.01 -4.34 6.27
N LEU A 88 -0.01 -5.00 5.73
CA LEU A 88 -0.35 -6.39 6.05
C LEU A 88 0.79 -7.35 5.66
N GLY A 89 1.48 -7.11 4.54
CA GLY A 89 2.65 -7.89 4.13
C GLY A 89 3.74 -7.94 5.20
N LEU A 90 3.97 -6.82 5.88
CA LEU A 90 4.91 -6.76 7.01
C LEU A 90 4.34 -7.42 8.26
N ASP A 91 3.11 -7.08 8.63
CA ASP A 91 2.49 -7.56 9.87
C ASP A 91 2.33 -9.09 9.89
N TYR A 92 1.92 -9.67 8.75
CA TYR A 92 1.70 -11.11 8.57
C TYR A 92 2.88 -11.82 7.88
N LYS A 93 3.98 -11.10 7.60
CA LYS A 93 5.23 -11.65 7.04
C LYS A 93 5.03 -12.40 5.72
N PHE A 94 4.25 -11.84 4.80
CA PHE A 94 4.14 -12.35 3.43
C PHE A 94 4.74 -11.36 2.42
N THR A 95 5.22 -11.92 1.31
CA THR A 95 5.96 -11.17 0.28
C THR A 95 5.27 -11.28 -1.07
N ASP A 96 5.58 -10.35 -1.97
CA ASP A 96 5.12 -10.42 -3.35
C ASP A 96 5.78 -11.59 -4.11
N ILE A 97 5.17 -12.02 -5.22
CA ILE A 97 5.62 -13.14 -6.06
C ILE A 97 6.97 -12.87 -6.74
N ASP A 98 7.29 -11.60 -7.00
CA ASP A 98 8.53 -11.20 -7.70
C ASP A 98 9.73 -11.02 -6.75
N GLY A 99 9.60 -11.47 -5.50
CA GLY A 99 10.71 -11.54 -4.56
C GLY A 99 11.44 -12.85 -4.68
N GLU A 100 12.74 -12.81 -5.02
CA GLU A 100 13.63 -13.95 -4.77
C GLU A 100 13.53 -14.35 -3.28
N PHE A 101 13.49 -15.66 -3.07
CA PHE A 101 13.19 -16.41 -1.85
C PHE A 101 13.91 -15.94 -0.57
N PHE A 102 14.99 -15.15 -0.69
CA PHE A 102 15.79 -14.67 0.44
C PHE A 102 15.49 -13.23 0.90
N PHE A 103 14.95 -12.36 0.04
CA PHE A 103 14.73 -10.94 0.35
C PHE A 103 13.34 -10.40 0.01
N GLY A 104 12.45 -11.22 -0.57
CA GLY A 104 11.00 -11.00 -0.60
C GLY A 104 10.57 -9.56 -0.86
N ARG A 105 10.43 -9.17 -2.13
CA ARG A 105 10.04 -7.82 -2.53
C ARG A 105 8.78 -7.38 -1.78
N GLN A 106 8.90 -6.33 -0.96
CA GLN A 106 7.77 -5.68 -0.33
C GLN A 106 7.38 -4.45 -1.14
N PRO A 107 6.10 -4.32 -1.54
CA PRO A 107 5.63 -3.14 -2.21
C PRO A 107 5.83 -1.89 -1.33
N PRO A 108 6.17 -0.75 -1.92
CA PRO A 108 6.29 0.50 -1.17
C PRO A 108 4.94 0.85 -0.52
N SER A 109 4.95 1.06 0.80
CA SER A 109 3.76 1.50 1.53
C SER A 109 3.53 2.99 1.32
N LEU A 110 2.28 3.37 1.05
CA LEU A 110 1.83 4.76 0.96
C LEU A 110 1.99 5.55 2.28
N ARG A 111 2.20 4.86 3.41
CA ARG A 111 2.49 5.48 4.71
C ARG A 111 3.98 5.55 5.05
N SER A 112 4.86 5.03 4.19
CA SER A 112 6.29 5.09 4.47
C SER A 112 6.79 6.53 4.43
N ALA A 113 7.58 6.93 5.41
CA ALA A 113 8.11 8.28 5.51
C ALA A 113 8.95 8.63 4.26
N LYS A 114 9.68 7.64 3.72
CA LYS A 114 10.38 7.77 2.45
C LYS A 114 9.44 8.10 1.29
N ALA A 115 8.41 7.30 1.05
CA ALA A 115 7.49 7.53 -0.07
C ALA A 115 6.80 8.90 0.04
N LEU A 116 6.42 9.31 1.25
CA LEU A 116 5.79 10.62 1.47
C LEU A 116 6.76 11.79 1.21
N LEU A 117 8.02 11.68 1.63
CA LEU A 117 9.04 12.70 1.31
C LEU A 117 9.36 12.73 -0.19
N ASP A 118 9.40 11.56 -0.84
CA ASP A 118 9.61 11.46 -2.28
C ASP A 118 8.48 12.08 -3.09
N ILE A 119 7.23 11.90 -2.66
CA ILE A 119 6.03 12.55 -3.21
C ILE A 119 6.05 14.06 -2.92
N GLY A 120 6.43 14.46 -1.70
CA GLY A 120 6.52 15.86 -1.27
C GLY A 120 7.68 16.66 -1.88
N GLY A 121 8.52 16.03 -2.72
CA GLY A 121 9.64 16.69 -3.41
C GLY A 121 10.95 16.72 -2.63
N TYR A 122 11.00 16.16 -1.42
CA TYR A 122 12.17 16.13 -0.54
C TYR A 122 12.94 14.80 -0.64
N SER A 123 13.19 14.32 -1.85
CA SER A 123 13.77 12.97 -2.08
C SER A 123 15.17 12.79 -1.50
N LYS A 124 15.97 13.86 -1.42
CA LYS A 124 17.30 13.83 -0.76
C LYS A 124 17.22 13.47 0.72
N ILE A 125 16.10 13.79 1.38
CA ILE A 125 15.87 13.45 2.79
C ILE A 125 15.24 12.05 2.88
N GLY A 126 14.37 11.71 1.92
CA GLY A 126 13.77 10.38 1.80
C GLY A 126 14.79 9.25 1.71
N ASP A 127 15.92 9.45 1.02
CA ASP A 127 16.98 8.44 0.89
C ASP A 127 17.68 8.08 2.21
N TYR A 128 17.64 8.95 3.22
CA TYR A 128 18.18 8.65 4.56
C TYR A 128 17.18 7.92 5.45
N LEU A 129 15.90 7.87 5.08
CA LEU A 129 14.88 7.21 5.89
C LEU A 129 14.72 5.75 5.48
N PRO A 130 14.64 4.82 6.46
CA PRO A 130 14.42 3.44 6.14
C PRO A 130 12.98 3.20 5.67
N ASN A 131 12.82 2.29 4.71
CA ASN A 131 11.50 1.94 4.13
C ASN A 131 10.50 1.38 5.16
N TRP A 132 10.98 0.87 6.29
CA TRP A 132 10.14 0.34 7.37
C TRP A 132 9.55 1.41 8.30
N LEU A 133 10.07 2.65 8.25
CA LEU A 133 9.55 3.73 9.09
C LEU A 133 8.25 4.29 8.49
N ARG A 134 7.16 4.09 9.23
CA ARG A 134 5.81 4.44 8.79
C ARG A 134 5.19 5.52 9.65
N ILE A 135 4.38 6.36 9.02
CA ILE A 135 3.57 7.35 9.71
C ILE A 135 2.27 6.66 10.18
N PRO A 136 1.93 6.74 11.48
CA PRO A 136 0.67 6.21 11.98
C PRO A 136 -0.54 6.82 11.24
N GLY A 137 -1.58 6.00 11.02
CA GLY A 137 -2.77 6.45 10.30
C GLY A 137 -3.41 7.70 10.88
N TRP A 138 -3.47 7.82 12.22
CA TRP A 138 -4.02 9.01 12.90
C TRP A 138 -3.22 10.28 12.60
N LEU A 139 -1.90 10.19 12.45
CA LEU A 139 -1.04 11.32 12.15
C LEU A 139 -1.23 11.76 10.69
N MET A 140 -1.37 10.80 9.77
CA MET A 140 -1.75 11.08 8.38
C MET A 140 -3.11 11.77 8.30
N THR A 141 -4.11 11.28 9.05
CA THR A 141 -5.43 11.90 9.10
C THR A 141 -5.34 13.31 9.69
N ALA A 142 -4.59 13.53 10.76
CA ALA A 142 -4.43 14.85 11.37
C ALA A 142 -3.74 15.87 10.45
N LEU A 143 -2.73 15.44 9.67
CA LEU A 143 -2.02 16.29 8.71
C LEU A 143 -2.84 16.59 7.45
N THR A 144 -3.73 15.69 7.05
CA THR A 144 -4.54 15.84 5.82
C THR A 144 -5.95 16.37 6.09
N SER A 145 -6.43 16.29 7.34
CA SER A 145 -7.68 16.90 7.76
C SER A 145 -7.53 18.41 7.78
N ARG A 146 -8.25 19.08 6.87
CA ARG A 146 -8.54 20.50 7.01
C ARG A 146 -9.56 20.67 8.13
N LEU A 147 -9.07 20.93 9.34
CA LEU A 147 -9.81 21.79 10.27
C LEU A 147 -9.67 23.24 9.79
#